data_AF-A0A547LKZ7-F1
#
_entry.id   AF-A0A547LKZ7-F1
#
_cell.length_a   1.000
_cell.length_b   1.000
_cell.length_c   1.000
_cell.angle_alpha   90.00
_cell.angle_beta   90.00
_cell.angle_gamma   90.00
#
_symmetry.space_group_name_H-M   'P 1'
#
loop_
_entity.id
_entity.type
_entity.pdbx_description
1 polymer ?
#
loop_
_entity_poly.entity_id
_entity_poly.type
_entity_poly.pdbx_seq_one_letter_code
_entity_poly.pdbx_strand_id
1 'polypeptide(L)' 'MPIRRKAPDAGRFDETELALLGRVFDKLKLEQRSPDTLDSIASRIIANYMACIKDEAELVSLSLRR' A
#
# COMPACT_ATOMS: atom_id res chain seq x y z
N MET A 1 -13.61 -17.49 28.07
CA MET A 1 -14.13 -16.37 27.26
C MET A 1 -13.68 -16.56 25.81
N PRO A 2 -14.60 -16.68 24.83
CA PRO A 2 -14.22 -16.95 23.45
C PRO A 2 -13.76 -15.66 22.76
N ILE A 3 -12.50 -15.64 22.35
CA ILE A 3 -11.86 -14.59 21.56
C ILE A 3 -12.33 -14.73 20.10
N ARG A 4 -13.64 -14.65 19.87
CA ARG A 4 -14.24 -14.62 18.54
C ARG A 4 -14.61 -13.18 18.23
N ARG A 5 -13.83 -12.58 17.33
CA ARG A 5 -14.06 -11.32 16.56
C ARG A 5 -12.99 -10.24 16.79
N LYS A 6 -11.80 -10.46 16.25
CA LYS A 6 -11.04 -9.40 15.56
C LYS A 6 -10.23 -10.04 14.44
N ALA A 7 -10.93 -10.50 13.42
CA ALA A 7 -10.37 -10.81 12.10
C ALA A 7 -11.52 -10.78 11.09
N PRO A 8 -11.98 -9.58 10.71
CA PRO A 8 -12.25 -9.38 9.29
C PRO A 8 -11.58 -8.12 8.71
N ASP A 9 -10.64 -7.50 9.43
CA ASP A 9 -10.07 -6.20 9.04
C ASP A 9 -8.88 -6.33 8.06
N ALA A 10 -8.29 -7.51 7.92
CA ALA A 10 -7.04 -7.71 7.17
C ALA A 10 -7.23 -8.12 5.69
N GLY A 11 -8.38 -7.88 5.07
CA GLY A 11 -8.61 -8.44 3.73
C GLY A 11 -9.81 -7.92 2.96
N ARG A 12 -10.16 -6.65 3.08
CA ARG A 12 -11.24 -6.04 2.30
C ARG A 12 -10.80 -4.68 1.79
N PHE A 13 -9.85 -4.69 0.85
CA PHE A 13 -9.65 -3.53 -0.01
C PHE A 13 -10.82 -3.49 -1.00
N ASP A 14 -11.60 -2.42 -0.99
CA ASP A 14 -12.60 -2.12 -2.00
C ASP A 14 -11.93 -1.78 -3.34
N GLU A 15 -12.70 -1.82 -4.43
CA GLU A 15 -12.19 -1.54 -5.79
C GLU A 15 -11.49 -0.17 -5.88
N THR A 16 -12.00 0.82 -5.15
CA THR A 16 -11.39 2.16 -5.05
C THR A 16 -10.02 2.13 -4.37
N GLU A 17 -9.87 1.33 -3.32
CA GLU A 17 -8.61 1.19 -2.57
C GLU A 17 -7.57 0.46 -3.43
N LEU A 18 -7.98 -0.62 -4.11
CA LEU A 18 -7.11 -1.33 -5.05
C LEU A 18 -6.70 -0.44 -6.23
N ALA A 19 -7.61 0.40 -6.74
CA ALA A 19 -7.30 1.36 -7.80
C ALA A 19 -6.28 2.41 -7.35
N LEU A 20 -6.39 2.92 -6.11
CA LEU A 20 -5.42 3.85 -5.52
C LEU A 20 -4.04 3.18 -5.37
N LEU A 21 -3.99 2.03 -4.69
CA LEU A 21 -2.75 1.31 -4.43
C LEU A 21 -2.05 0.90 -5.74
N GLY A 22 -2.83 0.48 -6.75
CA GLY A 22 -2.33 0.16 -8.08
C GLY A 22 -1.71 1.35 -8.80
N ARG A 23 -2.34 2.53 -8.75
CA ARG A 23 -1.79 3.77 -9.36
C ARG A 23 -0.51 4.23 -8.68
N VAL A 24 -0.47 4.20 -7.35
CA VAL A 24 0.73 4.54 -6.57
C VAL A 24 1.88 3.60 -6.92
N PHE A 25 1.60 2.29 -6.97
CA PHE A 25 2.60 1.29 -7.31
C PHE A 25 3.10 1.44 -8.75
N ASP A 26 2.22 1.70 -9.72
CA ASP A 26 2.62 1.91 -11.13
C ASP A 26 3.52 3.14 -11.30
N LYS A 27 3.20 4.25 -10.62
CA LYS A 27 4.07 5.45 -10.59
C LYS A 27 5.45 5.15 -10.00
N LEU A 28 5.52 4.40 -8.90
CA LEU A 28 6.78 4.05 -8.27
C LEU A 28 7.58 2.99 -9.05
N LYS A 29 6.89 2.12 -9.79
CA LYS A 29 7.49 1.14 -10.70
C LYS A 29 8.14 1.82 -11.91
N LEU A 30 7.56 2.89 -12.45
CA LEU A 30 8.18 3.65 -13.54
C LEU A 30 9.51 4.28 -13.14
N GLU A 31 9.63 4.70 -11.89
CA GLU A 31 10.85 5.29 -11.33
C GLU A 31 11.92 4.22 -11.01
N GLN A 32 11.54 2.95 -10.81
CA GLN A 32 12.43 1.92 -10.26
C GLN A 32 12.53 0.68 -11.15
N ARG A 33 13.74 0.41 -11.68
CA ARG A 33 13.98 -0.67 -12.66
C ARG A 33 14.17 -2.08 -12.07
N SER A 34 14.38 -2.22 -10.76
CA SER A 34 14.77 -3.50 -10.15
C SER A 34 13.60 -4.24 -9.50
N PRO A 35 13.36 -5.53 -9.83
CA PRO A 35 12.22 -6.29 -9.32
C PRO A 35 12.26 -6.54 -7.80
N ASP A 36 13.46 -6.70 -7.21
CA ASP A 36 13.64 -6.81 -5.75
C ASP A 36 13.12 -5.58 -4.99
N THR A 37 13.31 -4.39 -5.58
CA THR A 37 12.87 -3.14 -4.96
C THR A 37 11.35 -2.98 -5.03
N LEU A 38 10.69 -3.56 -6.04
CA LEU A 38 9.23 -3.49 -6.20
C LEU A 38 8.48 -4.15 -5.04
N ASP A 39 8.95 -5.30 -4.55
CA ASP A 39 8.31 -5.98 -3.41
C ASP A 39 8.40 -5.14 -2.12
N SER A 40 9.58 -4.55 -1.88
CA SER A 40 9.81 -3.64 -0.75
C SER A 40 8.92 -2.39 -0.83
N ILE A 41 8.71 -1.85 -2.03
CA ILE A 41 7.81 -0.71 -2.26
C ILE A 41 6.36 -1.10 -2.00
N ALA A 42 5.88 -2.22 -2.55
CA ALA A 42 4.51 -2.69 -2.35
C ALA A 42 4.19 -2.84 -0.86
N SER A 43 5.09 -3.47 -0.11
CA SER A 43 4.99 -3.59 1.34
C SER A 43 4.92 -2.23 2.05
N ARG A 44 5.72 -1.24 1.63
CA ARG A 44 5.69 0.12 2.19
C ARG A 44 4.40 0.87 1.87
N ILE A 45 3.89 0.78 0.64
CA ILE A 45 2.63 1.41 0.25
C ILE A 45 1.50 0.87 1.14
N ILE A 46 1.43 -0.45 1.31
CA ILE A 46 0.41 -1.09 2.14
C ILE A 46 0.56 -0.65 3.61
N ALA A 47 1.78 -0.60 4.15
CA ALA A 47 2.02 -0.12 5.51
C ALA A 47 1.59 1.34 5.71
N ASN A 48 1.90 2.23 4.76
CA ASN A 48 1.48 3.64 4.82
C ASN A 48 -0.04 3.77 4.68
N TYR A 49 -0.66 2.97 3.82
CA TYR A 49 -2.11 2.93 3.67
C TYR A 49 -2.81 2.48 4.96
N MET A 50 -2.30 1.42 5.60
CA MET A 50 -2.78 0.93 6.90
C MET A 50 -2.57 1.97 8.02
N ALA A 51 -1.60 2.88 7.88
CA ALA A 51 -1.44 4.04 8.76
C ALA A 51 -2.46 5.18 8.48
N CYS A 52 -3.51 4.90 7.71
CA CYS A 52 -4.57 5.83 7.31
C CYS A 52 -4.11 6.93 6.32
N ILE A 53 -2.98 6.73 5.63
CA ILE A 53 -2.54 7.64 4.57
C ILE A 53 -3.25 7.23 3.27
N LYS A 54 -4.23 8.04 2.86
CA LYS A 54 -5.07 7.77 1.68
C LYS A 54 -4.79 8.68 0.49
N ASP A 55 -3.93 9.68 0.67
CA ASP A 55 -3.55 10.60 -0.39
C ASP A 55 -2.53 9.94 -1.34
N GLU A 56 -2.80 9.98 -2.64
CA GLU A 56 -1.95 9.34 -3.66
C GLU A 56 -0.55 9.95 -3.69
N ALA A 57 -0.44 11.28 -3.64
CA ALA A 57 0.83 11.98 -3.74
C ALA A 57 1.68 11.76 -2.49
N GLU A 58 1.06 11.77 -1.32
CA GLU A 58 1.73 11.45 -0.05
C GLU A 58 2.22 10.00 -0.02
N LEU A 59 1.40 9.04 -0.46
CA LEU A 59 1.81 7.63 -0.53
C LEU A 59 3.02 7.42 -1.44
N VAL A 60 3.03 8.07 -2.61
CA VAL A 60 4.18 8.04 -3.54
C VAL A 60 5.41 8.65 -2.87
N SER A 61 5.28 9.86 -2.32
CA SER A 61 6.39 10.59 -1.69
C SER A 61 7.00 9.81 -0.53
N LEU A 62 6.17 9.28 0.38
CA LEU A 62 6.63 8.52 1.55
C LEU A 62 7.25 7.18 1.20
N SER A 63 6.76 6.53 0.14
CA SER A 63 7.28 5.23 -0.31
C SER A 63 8.56 5.37 -1.14
N LEU A 64 8.79 6.52 -1.76
CA LEU A 64 10.00 6.85 -2.55
C LEU A 64 11.18 7.33 -1.69
N ARG A 65 10.93 8.00 -0.56
CA ARG A 65 11.94 8.76 0.20
C ARG A 65 12.86 7.93 1.13
N ARG A 66 12.80 6.60 1.11
CA ARG A 66 13.40 5.73 2.17
C ARG A 66 14.38 4.69 1.66
#